data_AF-A0A5C3L5S6-F1
#
_entry.id   AF-A0A5C3L5S6-F1
#
_cell.length_a   1.000
_cell.length_b   1.000
_cell.length_c   1.000
_cell.angle_alpha   90.00
_cell.angle_beta   90.00
_cell.angle_gamma   90.00
#
_symmetry.space_group_name_H-M   'P 1'
#
loop_
_entity.id
_entity.type
_entity.pdbx_description
1 polymer ?
#
loop_
_entity_poly.entity_id
_entity_poly.type
_entity_poly.pdbx_seq_one_letter_code
_entity_poly.pdbx_strand_id
1 'polypeptide(L)'
;MSSTLPSALYESLLLKLATVIEITRENEGVANVQVKQRLLQATNDFRNSLSQAKELATTIPGGEFTVYEQDDVIEMLETLRERKRARLAQFLSRNITTAHSIADMKMEIDSMASTPFGS
;
A
#
# COMPACT_ATOMS: atom_id res chain seq x y z
N MET A 1 -12.17 3.40 -8.65
CA MET A 1 -12.52 2.20 -7.86
C MET A 1 -12.87 2.68 -6.46
N SER A 2 -14.15 2.94 -6.19
CA SER A 2 -14.60 3.43 -4.89
C SER A 2 -14.68 2.25 -3.92
N SER A 3 -13.56 1.90 -3.30
CA SER A 3 -13.51 0.89 -2.25
C SER A 3 -14.15 1.45 -0.99
N THR A 4 -15.46 1.28 -0.86
CA THR A 4 -16.15 1.50 0.42
C THR A 4 -15.55 0.54 1.43
N LEU A 5 -14.79 1.06 2.39
CA LEU A 5 -14.22 0.28 3.48
C LEU A 5 -15.37 -0.40 4.24
N PRO A 6 -15.26 -1.71 4.55
CA PRO A 6 -16.26 -2.42 5.35
C PRO A 6 -16.19 -1.95 6.81
N SER A 7 -16.74 -0.76 7.08
CA SER A 7 -16.72 -0.10 8.39
C SER A 7 -17.42 -0.94 9.46
N ALA A 8 -18.47 -1.68 9.07
CA ALA A 8 -19.21 -2.58 9.94
C ALA A 8 -18.31 -3.59 10.69
N LEU A 9 -17.23 -4.07 10.05
CA LEU A 9 -16.28 -4.98 10.70
C LEU A 9 -15.56 -4.27 11.85
N TYR A 10 -15.04 -3.07 11.60
CA TYR A 10 -14.32 -2.25 12.59
C TYR A 10 -15.25 -1.79 13.72
N GLU A 11 -16.48 -1.36 13.39
CA GLU A 11 -17.51 -0.95 14.35
C GLU A 11 -17.88 -2.09 15.32
N SER A 12 -17.88 -3.34 14.83
CA SER A 12 -18.21 -4.51 15.66
C SER A 12 -17.13 -4.91 16.69
N LEU A 13 -15.87 -4.48 16.50
CA LEU A 13 -14.74 -4.93 17.33
C LEU A 13 -14.90 -4.50 18.79
N LEU A 14 -15.36 -3.27 19.04
CA LEU A 14 -15.56 -2.76 20.39
C LEU A 14 -16.65 -3.52 21.13
N LEU A 15 -17.75 -3.84 20.44
CA LEU A 15 -18.84 -4.63 21.02
C LEU A 15 -18.37 -6.04 21.39
N LYS A 16 -17.64 -6.71 20.48
CA LYS A 16 -17.08 -8.06 20.74
C LYS A 16 -16.09 -8.06 21.91
N LEU A 17 -15.26 -7.01 22.02
CA LEU A 17 -14.36 -6.86 23.17
C LEU A 17 -15.13 -6.63 24.47
N ALA A 18 -16.16 -5.79 24.44
CA ALA A 18 -17.03 -5.56 25.59
C ALA A 18 -17.67 -6.87 26.07
N THR A 19 -18.17 -7.72 25.15
CA THR A 19 -18.70 -9.05 25.50
C THR A 19 -17.66 -9.92 26.22
N VAL A 20 -16.39 -9.93 25.78
CA VAL A 20 -15.32 -10.68 26.46
C VAL A 20 -15.10 -10.14 27.88
N ILE A 21 -15.07 -8.82 28.04
CA ILE A 21 -14.88 -8.18 29.35
C ILE A 21 -16.08 -8.44 30.28
N GLU A 22 -17.30 -8.41 29.77
CA GLU A 22 -18.50 -8.70 30.55
C GLU A 22 -18.50 -10.14 31.06
N ILE A 23 -18.21 -11.12 30.20
CA ILE A 23 -18.14 -12.53 30.61
C ILE A 23 -17.04 -12.76 31.65
N THR A 24 -15.89 -12.08 31.53
CA THR A 24 -14.81 -12.20 32.54
C THR A 24 -15.17 -11.56 33.88
N ARG A 25 -16.13 -10.63 33.92
CA ARG A 25 -16.63 -10.00 35.15
C ARG A 25 -17.79 -10.75 35.80
N GLU A 26 -18.41 -11.71 35.11
CA GLU A 26 -19.41 -12.60 35.71
C GLU A 26 -18.77 -13.37 36.88
N ASN A 27 -19.19 -13.04 38.10
CA ASN A 27 -18.58 -13.45 39.38
C ASN A 27 -18.70 -14.96 39.68
N GLU A 28 -19.31 -15.75 38.78
CA GLU A 28 -19.36 -17.22 38.87
C GLU A 28 -18.02 -17.90 38.55
N GLY A 29 -17.07 -17.15 38.01
CA GLY A 29 -15.69 -17.58 37.83
C GLY A 29 -15.52 -18.81 36.94
N VAL A 30 -14.26 -19.20 36.77
CA VAL A 30 -13.79 -20.41 36.06
C VAL A 30 -14.29 -21.73 36.72
N ALA A 31 -15.31 -21.70 37.59
CA ALA A 31 -15.94 -22.88 38.16
C ALA A 31 -17.07 -23.41 37.26
N ASN A 32 -17.77 -22.53 36.55
CA ASN A 32 -18.86 -22.92 35.65
C ASN A 32 -18.31 -23.25 34.24
N VAL A 33 -18.44 -24.52 33.81
CA VAL A 33 -17.99 -24.99 32.48
C VAL A 33 -18.65 -24.22 31.35
N GLN A 34 -19.91 -23.81 31.51
CA GLN A 34 -20.64 -23.06 30.50
C GLN A 34 -20.07 -21.64 30.34
N VAL A 35 -19.69 -20.99 31.44
CA VAL A 35 -19.02 -19.66 31.42
C VAL A 35 -17.68 -19.76 30.70
N LYS A 36 -16.89 -20.83 30.95
CA LYS A 36 -15.62 -21.05 30.20
C LYS A 36 -15.84 -21.21 28.70
N GLN A 37 -16.84 -21.98 28.30
CA GLN A 37 -17.15 -22.19 26.89
C GLN A 37 -17.60 -20.88 26.23
N ARG A 38 -18.48 -20.11 26.88
CA ARG A 38 -18.91 -18.78 26.41
C ARG A 38 -17.73 -17.83 26.28
N LEU A 39 -16.82 -17.80 27.26
CA LEU A 39 -15.62 -16.97 27.22
C LEU A 39 -14.70 -17.36 26.06
N LEU A 40 -14.44 -18.65 25.88
CA LEU A 40 -13.60 -19.16 24.80
C LEU A 40 -14.19 -18.79 23.44
N GLN A 41 -15.51 -18.94 23.28
CA GLN A 41 -16.20 -18.59 22.04
C GLN A 41 -16.13 -17.09 21.77
N ALA A 42 -16.44 -16.24 22.74
CA ALA A 42 -16.36 -14.79 22.61
C ALA A 42 -14.93 -14.31 22.30
N THR A 43 -13.93 -14.91 22.94
CA THR A 43 -12.51 -14.59 22.69
C THR A 43 -12.08 -14.99 21.29
N ASN A 44 -12.47 -16.18 20.83
CA ASN A 44 -12.18 -16.63 19.47
C ASN A 44 -12.86 -15.76 18.42
N ASP A 45 -14.13 -15.41 18.63
CA ASP A 45 -14.86 -14.53 17.72
C ASP A 45 -14.23 -13.14 17.63
N PHE A 46 -13.87 -12.53 18.76
CA PHE A 46 -13.14 -11.26 18.79
C PHE A 46 -11.79 -11.37 18.06
N ARG A 47 -11.00 -12.41 18.37
CA ARG A 47 -9.68 -12.62 17.74
C ARG A 47 -9.80 -12.77 16.23
N ASN A 48 -10.78 -13.53 15.75
CA ASN A 48 -10.99 -13.77 14.34
C ASN A 48 -11.40 -12.48 13.61
N SER A 49 -12.34 -11.72 14.17
CA SER A 49 -12.72 -10.42 13.59
C SER A 49 -11.57 -9.40 13.61
N LEU A 50 -10.76 -9.38 14.66
CA LEU A 50 -9.57 -8.52 14.74
C LEU A 50 -8.54 -8.90 13.67
N SER A 51 -8.31 -10.21 13.47
CA SER A 51 -7.41 -10.70 12.42
C SER A 51 -7.88 -10.29 11.03
N GLN A 52 -9.18 -10.45 10.73
CA GLN A 52 -9.78 -10.02 9.47
C GLN A 52 -9.67 -8.51 9.27
N ALA A 53 -9.91 -7.73 10.32
CA ALA A 53 -9.81 -6.26 10.26
C ALA A 53 -8.37 -5.80 10.01
N LYS A 54 -7.38 -6.50 10.59
CA LYS A 54 -5.96 -6.23 10.36
C LYS A 54 -5.55 -6.59 8.93
N GLU A 55 -5.95 -7.77 8.46
CA GLU A 55 -5.69 -8.21 7.08
C GLU A 55 -6.24 -7.20 6.08
N LEU A 56 -7.50 -6.81 6.26
CA LEU A 56 -8.13 -5.82 5.39
C LEU A 56 -7.40 -4.47 5.43
N ALA A 57 -6.99 -4.01 6.61
CA ALA A 57 -6.20 -2.78 6.73
C ALA A 57 -4.91 -2.86 5.91
N THR A 58 -4.18 -3.97 5.97
CA THR A 58 -2.93 -4.17 5.22
C THR A 58 -3.12 -4.37 3.71
N THR A 59 -4.33 -4.69 3.24
CA THR A 59 -4.62 -4.77 1.80
C THR A 59 -4.86 -3.40 1.15
N ILE A 60 -5.10 -2.37 1.97
CA ILE A 60 -5.28 -1.00 1.49
C ILE A 60 -3.88 -0.46 1.14
N PRO A 61 -3.69 0.18 -0.03
CA PRO A 61 -2.42 0.82 -0.36
C PRO A 61 -1.98 1.79 0.74
N GLY A 62 -0.81 1.53 1.33
CA GLY A 62 -0.26 2.33 2.43
C GLY A 62 -0.82 1.98 3.81
N GLY A 63 -1.69 0.97 3.93
CA GLY A 63 -2.23 0.51 5.21
C GLY A 63 -1.21 -0.24 6.07
N GLU A 64 -0.06 -0.60 5.52
CA GLU A 64 1.12 -1.08 6.24
C GLU A 64 1.88 0.02 6.98
N PHE A 65 1.71 1.27 6.58
CA PHE A 65 2.42 2.42 7.14
C PHE A 65 1.67 2.98 8.35
N THR A 66 2.44 3.41 9.34
CA THR A 66 1.96 4.33 10.36
C THR A 66 1.59 5.67 9.74
N VAL A 67 0.76 6.46 10.43
CA VAL A 67 0.36 7.80 9.96
C VAL A 67 1.58 8.67 9.65
N TYR A 68 2.61 8.63 10.50
CA TYR A 68 3.84 9.40 10.29
C TYR A 68 4.61 8.96 9.05
N GLU A 69 4.73 7.65 8.81
CA GLU A 69 5.36 7.13 7.59
C GLU A 69 4.55 7.50 6.34
N GLN A 70 3.22 7.57 6.43
CA GLN A 70 2.38 8.05 5.34
C GLN A 70 2.64 9.53 5.05
N ASP A 71 2.78 10.37 6.08
CA ASP A 71 3.11 11.79 5.93
C ASP A 71 4.47 11.98 5.22
N ASP A 72 5.49 11.21 5.61
CA ASP A 72 6.82 11.24 4.99
C ASP A 72 6.76 10.84 3.50
N VAL A 73 6.00 9.79 3.18
CA VAL A 73 5.81 9.33 1.79
C VAL A 73 5.06 10.39 0.98
N ILE A 74 4.05 11.03 1.55
CA ILE A 74 3.32 12.13 0.92
C ILE A 74 4.29 13.26 0.59
N GLU A 75 5.08 13.73 1.56
CA GLU A 75 6.06 14.81 1.35
C GLU A 75 7.06 14.46 0.23
N MET A 76 7.58 13.24 0.24
CA MET A 76 8.48 12.75 -0.80
C MET A 76 7.81 12.77 -2.19
N LEU A 77 6.57 12.31 -2.29
CA LEU A 77 5.82 12.27 -3.55
C LEU A 77 5.48 13.67 -4.06
N GLU A 78 5.14 14.60 -3.18
CA GLU A 78 4.90 16.00 -3.53
C GLU A 78 6.16 16.67 -4.04
N THR A 79 7.29 16.45 -3.37
CA THR A 79 8.61 16.93 -3.81
C THR A 79 8.98 16.37 -5.18
N LEU A 80 8.74 15.08 -5.41
CA LEU A 80 9.00 14.45 -6.70
C LEU A 80 8.11 15.01 -7.81
N ARG A 81 6.82 15.24 -7.52
CA ARG A 81 5.87 15.89 -8.42
C ARG A 81 6.39 17.27 -8.84
N GLU A 82 6.83 18.07 -7.88
CA GLU A 82 7.29 19.43 -8.15
C GLU A 82 8.59 19.45 -8.98
N ARG A 83 9.55 18.59 -8.64
CA ARG A 83 10.78 18.42 -9.45
C ARG A 83 10.47 18.01 -10.89
N LYS A 84 9.50 17.11 -11.10
CA LYS A 84 9.07 16.69 -12.44
C LYS A 84 8.41 17.84 -13.21
N ARG A 85 7.57 18.65 -12.55
CA ARG A 85 6.96 19.85 -13.17
C ARG A 85 8.02 20.86 -13.58
N ALA A 86 8.98 21.16 -12.72
CA ALA A 86 10.09 22.06 -13.03
C ALA A 86 10.91 21.56 -14.22
N ARG A 87 11.23 20.25 -14.27
CA ARG A 87 11.95 19.65 -15.40
C ARG A 87 11.17 19.73 -16.71
N LEU A 88 9.86 19.50 -16.67
CA LEU A 88 8.99 19.65 -17.85
C LEU A 88 8.96 21.11 -18.33
N ALA A 89 8.83 22.07 -17.42
CA ALA A 89 8.89 23.49 -17.77
C ALA A 89 10.22 23.88 -18.41
N GLN A 90 11.35 23.38 -17.87
CA GLN A 90 12.67 23.57 -18.49
C GLN A 90 12.75 22.96 -19.89
N PHE A 91 12.22 21.75 -20.07
CA PHE A 91 12.19 21.09 -21.38
C PHE A 91 11.35 21.88 -22.40
N LEU A 92 10.19 22.38 -22.00
CA LEU A 92 9.33 23.22 -22.84
C LEU A 92 9.97 24.57 -23.17
N SER A 93 10.76 25.14 -22.23
CA SER A 93 11.47 26.40 -22.43
C SER A 93 12.72 26.28 -23.31
N ARG A 94 13.24 25.06 -23.50
CA ARG A 94 14.27 24.82 -24.50
C ARG A 94 13.62 24.92 -25.87
N ASN A 95 13.83 26.04 -26.54
CA ASN A 95 13.66 26.11 -27.99
C ASN A 95 14.46 24.95 -28.58
N ILE A 96 13.77 24.03 -29.27
CA ILE A 96 14.43 23.05 -30.13
C ILE A 96 15.02 23.86 -31.28
N THR A 97 16.16 24.49 -31.05
CA THR A 97 17.06 24.85 -32.13
C THR A 97 17.52 23.52 -32.67
N THR A 98 16.79 22.98 -33.64
CA THR A 98 17.37 22.14 -34.67
C THR A 98 18.51 22.95 -35.25
N ALA A 99 19.69 22.83 -34.64
CA ALA A 99 20.92 23.03 -35.34
C ALA A 99 20.88 22.01 -36.47
N HIS A 100 20.34 22.43 -37.62
CA HIS A 100 20.56 21.79 -38.90
C HIS A 100 22.07 21.91 -39.19
N SER A 101 22.86 21.11 -38.48
CA SER A 101 24.10 20.57 -39.02
C SER A 101 23.67 19.44 -39.96
N ILE A 102 23.20 19.82 -41.16
CA ILE A 102 23.07 18.92 -42.32
C ILE A 102 24.47 18.42 -42.75
N ALA A 103 25.55 18.91 -42.15
CA ALA A 103 26.92 18.60 -42.54
C ALA A 103 27.45 17.25 -42.01
N ASP A 104 26.79 16.61 -41.03
CA ASP A 104 27.33 15.39 -40.37
C ASP A 104 26.59 14.08 -40.72
N MET A 105 25.59 14.11 -41.60
CA MET A 105 25.04 12.88 -42.23
C MET A 105 25.91 12.38 -43.39
N LYS A 106 27.23 12.48 -43.24
CA LYS A 106 28.20 11.73 -44.04
C LYS A 106 29.04 10.84 -43.10
N MET A 107 28.37 10.17 -42.16
CA MET A 107 28.96 9.03 -41.48
C MET A 107 28.67 7.77 -42.29
N GLU A 108 29.71 7.37 -43.00
CA GLU A 108 30.06 6.04 -43.48
C GLU A 108 29.07 4.92 -43.11
N ILE A 109 28.11 4.68 -44.00
CA ILE A 109 27.42 3.39 -44.09
C ILE A 109 28.31 2.47 -44.91
N ASP A 110 29.42 2.02 -44.31
CA ASP A 110 30.14 0.84 -44.79
C ASP A 110 30.79 0.11 -43.62
N SER A 111 30.04 -0.85 -43.08
CA SER A 111 30.63 -1.99 -42.40
C SER A 111 29.70 -3.16 -42.63
N MET A 112 30.02 -3.83 -43.74
CA MET A 112 29.45 -5.09 -44.17
C MET A 112 29.39 -6.14 -43.06
N ALA A 113 28.35 -6.95 -43.18
CA ALA A 113 28.12 -8.21 -42.51
C ALA A 113 29.37 -9.03 -42.18
N SER A 114 29.47 -9.49 -40.94
CA SER A 114 30.25 -10.69 -40.59
C SER A 114 29.57 -11.41 -39.43
N THR A 115 28.63 -12.29 -39.77
CA THR A 115 28.26 -13.43 -38.93
C THR A 115 29.22 -14.57 -39.24
N PRO A 116 29.99 -15.10 -38.27
CA PRO A 116 30.67 -16.37 -38.49
C PRO A 116 29.71 -17.51 -38.19
N PHE A 117 29.37 -18.27 -39.24
CA PHE A 117 28.91 -19.66 -39.13
C PHE A 117 30.12 -20.59 -39.25
N GLY A 118 30.11 -21.68 -38.48
CA GLY A 118 31.01 -22.84 -38.59
C GLY A 118 31.92 -22.98 -37.37
N SER A 119 32.04 -24.14 -36.71
CA SER A 119 31.52 -25.50 -36.94
C SER A 119 31.51 -26.24 -35.59
#